data_AF-A0A371IM59-F1
#
_entry.id   AF-A0A371IM59-F1
#
_cell.length_a   1.000
_cell.length_b   1.000
_cell.length_c   1.000
_cell.angle_alpha   90.00
_cell.angle_beta   90.00
_cell.angle_gamma   90.00
#
_symmetry.space_group_name_H-M   'P 1'
#
loop_
_entity.id
_entity.type
_entity.pdbx_description
1 polymer ?
#
loop_
_entity_poly.entity_id
_entity_poly.type
_entity_poly.pdbx_seq_one_letter_code
_entity_poly.pdbx_strand_id
1 'polypeptide(L)' 'MSTTKEIEIIGCINVPEEVSSDEVIDTFIEYVESHGWFFGGGFRTIQDGYYINADGTKAEPVLGDY' A
#
# COMPACT_ATOMS: atom_id res chain seq x y z
N MET A 1 -9.87 15.28 25.20
CA MET A 1 -10.15 14.63 23.91
C MET A 1 -8.89 14.72 23.08
N SER A 2 -8.29 13.59 22.70
CA SER A 2 -7.15 13.60 21.77
C SER A 2 -7.72 13.85 20.37
N THR A 3 -7.25 14.88 19.68
CA THR A 3 -7.62 15.16 18.29
C THR A 3 -6.62 14.45 17.39
N THR A 4 -7.06 13.43 16.68
CA THR A 4 -6.28 12.74 15.64
C THR A 4 -6.52 13.40 14.27
N LYS A 5 -5.52 13.30 13.39
CA LYS A 5 -5.62 13.69 11.98
C LYS A 5 -5.30 12.46 11.13
N GLU A 6 -6.10 12.22 10.10
CA GLU A 6 -5.83 11.20 9.10
C GLU A 6 -5.14 11.83 7.87
N ILE A 7 -4.24 11.07 7.25
CA ILE A 7 -3.50 11.47 6.04
C ILE A 7 -3.55 10.27 5.09
N GLU A 8 -4.09 10.47 3.89
CA GLU A 8 -4.04 9.48 2.82
C GLU A 8 -2.69 9.60 2.08
N ILE A 9 -1.98 8.48 1.94
CA ILE A 9 -0.75 8.39 1.16
C ILE A 9 -1.07 7.58 -0.09
N ILE A 10 -1.13 8.26 -1.23
CA ILE A 10 -1.37 7.64 -2.54
C ILE A 10 -0.02 7.47 -3.23
N GLY A 11 0.36 6.23 -3.57
CA GLY A 11 1.63 5.92 -4.21
C GLY A 11 1.92 4.43 -4.29
N CYS A 12 3.01 4.06 -4.96
CA CYS A 12 3.48 2.68 -5.08
C CYS A 12 4.88 2.56 -4.49
N ILE A 13 5.14 1.45 -3.79
CA ILE A 13 6.50 1.03 -3.45
C ILE A 13 7.02 0.12 -4.59
N ASN A 14 8.22 0.40 -5.06
CA ASN A 14 8.94 -0.46 -6.01
C ASN A 14 9.99 -1.27 -5.24
N VAL A 15 9.86 -2.59 -5.27
CA VAL A 15 10.79 -3.54 -4.62
C VAL A 15 11.26 -4.59 -5.64
N PRO A 16 12.37 -5.29 -5.37
CA PRO A 16 12.78 -6.44 -6.17
C PRO A 16 11.69 -7.53 -6.26
N GLU A 17 11.64 -8.29 -7.35
CA GLU A 17 10.60 -9.30 -7.60
C GLU A 17 10.62 -10.45 -6.59
N GLU A 18 11.77 -10.73 -6.00
CA GLU A 18 11.94 -11.75 -4.97
C GLU A 18 11.32 -11.37 -3.62
N VAL A 19 11.02 -10.08 -3.40
CA VAL A 19 10.41 -9.60 -2.15
C VAL A 19 8.91 -9.83 -2.21
N SER A 20 8.39 -10.55 -1.21
CA SER A 20 6.96 -10.83 -1.12
C SER A 20 6.15 -9.58 -0.73
N SER A 21 4.88 -9.53 -1.13
CA SER A 21 3.99 -8.44 -0.71
C SER A 21 3.83 -8.40 0.82
N ASP A 22 3.79 -9.56 1.48
CA ASP A 22 3.66 -9.66 2.94
C ASP A 22 4.87 -9.00 3.64
N GLU A 23 6.10 -9.28 3.16
CA GLU A 23 7.31 -8.66 3.71
C GLU A 23 7.29 -7.13 3.60
N VAL A 24 6.82 -6.59 2.47
CA VAL A 24 6.68 -5.14 2.29
C VAL A 24 5.64 -4.57 3.23
N ILE A 25 4.49 -5.23 3.35
CA ILE A 25 3.36 -4.79 4.19
C ILE A 25 3.77 -4.78 5.66
N ASP A 26 4.37 -5.86 6.14
CA ASP A 26 4.82 -5.99 7.52
C ASP A 26 5.87 -4.91 7.84
N THR A 27 6.87 -4.73 6.96
CA THR A 27 7.90 -3.70 7.12
C THR A 27 7.31 -2.29 7.18
N PHE A 28 6.31 -2.00 6.33
CA PHE A 28 5.67 -0.69 6.29
C PHE A 28 4.83 -0.43 7.55
N ILE A 29 4.04 -1.42 7.99
CA ILE A 29 3.23 -1.31 9.22
C ILE A 29 4.15 -1.14 10.42
N GLU A 30 5.21 -1.93 10.54
CA GLU A 30 6.17 -1.82 11.64
C GLU A 30 6.77 -0.40 11.71
N TYR A 31 7.15 0.18 10.57
CA TYR A 31 7.63 1.56 10.51
C TYR A 31 6.59 2.59 10.95
N VAL A 32 5.32 2.45 10.55
CA VAL A 32 4.26 3.38 10.97
C VAL A 32 4.01 3.26 12.48
N GLU A 33 3.88 2.04 12.98
CA GLU A 33 3.59 1.77 14.39
C GLU A 33 4.76 2.14 15.30
N SER A 34 6.02 2.08 14.82
CA SER A 34 7.19 2.52 15.59
C SER A 34 7.15 4.01 15.96
N HIS A 35 6.32 4.81 15.27
CA HIS A 35 6.12 6.24 15.56
C HIS A 35 4.89 6.50 16.46
N GLY A 36 4.24 5.44 16.96
CA GLY A 36 3.00 5.53 17.73
C GLY A 36 1.79 5.94 16.88
N TRP A 37 1.88 5.75 15.56
CA TRP A 37 0.78 5.99 14.62
C TRP A 37 0.01 4.69 14.38
N PHE A 38 -1.17 4.82 13.78
CA PHE A 38 -1.98 3.69 13.37
C PHE A 38 -2.16 3.73 11.85
N PHE A 39 -1.91 2.61 11.19
CA PHE A 39 -2.24 2.45 9.78
C PHE A 39 -3.60 1.77 9.64
N GLY A 40 -4.63 2.55 9.30
CA GLY A 40 -5.96 2.04 8.97
C GLY A 40 -6.16 1.97 7.47
N GLY A 41 -6.10 0.78 6.87
CA GLY A 41 -6.25 0.62 5.42
C GLY A 41 -5.96 -0.78 4.92
N GLY A 42 -5.87 -0.91 3.60
CA GLY A 42 -5.49 -2.14 2.92
C GLY A 42 -4.52 -1.86 1.78
N PHE A 43 -3.90 -2.92 1.28
CA PHE A 43 -2.91 -2.86 0.21
C PHE A 43 -3.50 -3.45 -1.07
N ARG A 44 -3.03 -2.98 -2.23
CA ARG A 44 -3.41 -3.50 -3.54
C ARG A 44 -2.15 -3.79 -4.36
N THR A 45 -2.13 -4.94 -5.01
CA THR A 45 -1.08 -5.29 -5.97
C THR A 45 -1.32 -4.54 -7.27
N ILE A 46 -0.24 -4.01 -7.84
CA ILE A 46 -0.26 -3.36 -9.15
C ILE A 46 0.69 -4.10 -10.07
N GLN A 47 0.22 -4.42 -11.28
CA GLN A 47 1.04 -5.04 -12.32
C GLN A 47 0.77 -4.36 -13.66
N ASP A 48 1.84 -3.95 -14.34
CA ASP A 48 1.80 -3.21 -15.61
C ASP A 48 0.90 -1.95 -15.58
N GLY A 49 0.80 -1.28 -14.42
CA GLY A 49 -0.03 -0.08 -14.25
C GLY A 49 -1.52 -0.35 -14.01
N TYR A 50 -1.91 -1.58 -13.67
CA TYR A 50 -3.29 -1.95 -13.31
C TYR A 50 -3.35 -2.51 -11.91
N TYR A 51 -4.40 -2.18 -11.16
CA TYR A 51 -4.70 -2.90 -9.92
C TYR A 51 -5.06 -4.35 -10.25
N ILE A 52 -4.65 -5.28 -9.38
CA ILE A 52 -4.92 -6.71 -9.53
C ILE A 52 -5.93 -7.15 -8.47
N ASN A 53 -7.00 -7.80 -8.93
CA ASN A 53 -8.01 -8.41 -8.08
C ASN A 53 -7.48 -9.67 -7.37
N ALA A 54 -8.18 -10.12 -6.33
CA ALA A 54 -7.82 -11.35 -5.62
C ALA A 54 -7.83 -12.61 -6.50
N ASP A 55 -8.57 -12.61 -7.61
CA ASP A 55 -8.62 -13.70 -8.59
C ASP A 55 -7.52 -13.61 -9.66
N GLY A 56 -6.63 -12.60 -9.58
CA GLY A 56 -5.54 -12.37 -10.51
C GLY A 56 -5.92 -11.57 -11.77
N THR A 57 -7.18 -11.14 -11.91
CA THR A 57 -7.61 -10.32 -13.05
C THR A 57 -7.21 -8.85 -12.88
N LYS A 58 -6.99 -8.14 -14.00
CA LYS A 58 -6.77 -6.69 -14.00
C LYS A 58 -8.09 -5.96 -13.69
N ALA A 59 -8.06 -5.06 -12.71
CA ALA A 59 -9.15 -4.15 -12.36
C ALA A 59 -8.98 -2.80 -13.10
N GLU A 60 -9.27 -1.67 -12.47
CA GLU A 60 -9.04 -0.36 -13.06
C GLU A 60 -7.53 -0.05 -13.25
N PRO A 61 -7.16 0.70 -14.31
CA PRO A 61 -5.80 1.23 -14.42
C PRO A 61 -5.53 2.14 -13.23
N VAL A 62 -4.30 2.09 -12.71
CA VAL A 62 -3.81 3.10 -11.79
C VAL A 62 -3.79 4.40 -12.59
N LEU A 63 -4.66 5.36 -12.26
CA LEU A 63 -4.73 6.63 -12.96
C LEU A 63 -3.33 7.25 -12.98
N GLY A 64 -2.70 7.20 -14.16
CA GLY A 64 -1.42 7.81 -14.43
C GLY A 64 -1.62 9.31 -14.50
N ASP A 65 -0.91 10.02 -13.63
CA ASP A 65 -0.30 11.34 -13.79
C ASP A 65 -0.31 12.05 -12.43
N TYR A 66 0.83 11.98 -11.74
CA TYR A 66 1.22 12.99 -10.75
C TYR A 66 2.01 14.09 -11.47
#